data_AF-A0A7D9DFI5-F1
#
_entry.id   AF-A0A7D9DFI5-F1
#
_cell.length_a   1.000
_cell.length_b   1.000
_cell.length_c   1.000
_cell.angle_alpha   90.00
_cell.angle_beta   90.00
_cell.angle_gamma   90.00
#
_symmetry.space_group_name_H-M   'P 1'
#
loop_
_entity.id
_entity.type
_entity.pdbx_description
1 polymer ?
#
loop_
_entity_poly.entity_id
_entity_poly.type
_entity_poly.pdbx_seq_one_letter_code
_entity_poly.pdbx_strand_id
1 'polypeptide(L)'
;MASKRNVKYVEQAEPSFLKKFKERVGYKESANINDKFSEEQDNAESESNENERENEEEQPVIVVLKQGDLNADEVAKYKEENSNTDCWDSKNDKPIFKKPEKRPSSDKDVKKSGKKKKTDVKAVKNSKLLSFDEEDDEG
;
A
#
# COMPACT_ATOMS: atom_id res chain seq x y z
N MET A 1 -51.34 3.40 8.34
CA MET A 1 -50.46 2.37 7.73
C MET A 1 -49.83 2.98 6.49
N ALA A 2 -48.51 3.02 6.40
CA ALA A 2 -47.81 3.71 5.30
C ALA A 2 -47.99 2.94 3.97
N SER A 3 -48.60 3.61 2.99
CA SER A 3 -48.79 3.08 1.64
C SER A 3 -47.44 2.81 0.99
N LYS A 4 -47.17 1.55 0.67
CA LYS A 4 -45.94 1.10 -0.01
C LYS A 4 -45.88 1.78 -1.38
N ARG A 5 -44.88 2.64 -1.58
CA ARG A 5 -44.63 3.32 -2.85
C ARG A 5 -43.94 2.34 -3.79
N ASN A 6 -44.70 1.69 -4.66
CA ASN A 6 -44.19 0.76 -5.67
C ASN A 6 -43.54 1.51 -6.84
N VAL A 7 -42.45 2.25 -6.58
CA VAL A 7 -41.72 2.96 -7.63
C VAL A 7 -40.69 2.02 -8.25
N LYS A 8 -40.79 1.80 -9.57
CA LYS A 8 -39.79 1.09 -10.36
C LYS A 8 -39.01 2.09 -11.20
N TYR A 9 -37.69 1.95 -11.22
CA TYR A 9 -36.84 2.68 -12.16
C TYR A 9 -37.01 2.08 -13.55
N VAL A 10 -37.24 2.93 -14.55
CA VAL A 10 -37.28 2.55 -15.97
C VAL A 10 -36.26 3.42 -16.68
N GLU A 11 -35.20 2.80 -17.16
CA GLU A 11 -34.18 3.48 -17.94
C GLU A 11 -34.71 3.70 -19.37
N GLN A 12 -34.84 4.97 -19.77
CA GLN A 12 -35.27 5.34 -21.11
C GLN A 12 -34.05 5.60 -22.00
N ALA A 13 -34.12 5.19 -23.26
CA ALA A 13 -33.07 5.46 -24.23
C ALA A 13 -32.91 6.97 -24.46
N GLU A 14 -31.66 7.42 -24.62
CA GLU A 14 -31.39 8.84 -24.84
C GLU A 14 -32.02 9.34 -26.15
N PRO A 15 -32.71 10.51 -26.12
CA PRO A 15 -33.31 11.10 -27.30
C PRO A 15 -32.23 11.55 -28.30
N SER A 16 -32.59 11.54 -29.59
CA SER A 16 -31.68 11.83 -30.70
C SER A 16 -31.02 13.23 -30.64
N PHE A 17 -31.71 14.20 -30.04
CA PHE A 17 -31.16 15.54 -29.81
C PHE A 17 -29.97 15.53 -28.83
N LEU A 18 -30.11 14.85 -27.68
CA LEU A 18 -29.05 14.78 -26.68
C LEU A 18 -27.82 14.04 -27.19
N LYS A 19 -28.01 12.98 -27.99
CA LYS A 19 -26.90 12.25 -28.65
C LYS A 19 -26.07 13.17 -29.55
N LYS A 20 -26.74 13.90 -30.45
CA LYS A 20 -26.09 14.87 -31.36
C LYS A 20 -25.39 16.00 -30.60
N PHE A 21 -26.00 16.46 -29.51
CA PHE A 21 -25.40 17.50 -28.67
C PHE A 21 -24.13 17.00 -27.98
N LYS A 22 -24.18 15.83 -27.32
CA LYS A 22 -23.03 15.19 -26.68
C LYS A 22 -21.88 14.97 -27.65
N GLU A 23 -22.17 14.51 -28.86
CA GLU A 23 -21.19 14.33 -29.93
C GLU A 23 -20.55 15.68 -30.34
N ARG A 24 -21.37 16.72 -30.54
CA ARG A 24 -20.90 18.06 -30.93
C ARG A 24 -20.00 18.72 -29.88
N VAL A 25 -20.26 18.49 -28.59
CA VAL A 25 -19.46 19.05 -27.50
C VAL A 25 -18.33 18.12 -27.04
N GLY A 26 -18.18 16.95 -27.66
CA GLY A 26 -17.16 15.96 -27.29
C GLY A 26 -17.35 15.40 -25.87
N TYR A 27 -18.59 15.27 -25.41
CA TYR A 27 -18.89 14.76 -24.07
C TYR A 27 -18.40 13.32 -23.92
N LYS A 28 -17.51 13.08 -22.96
CA LYS A 28 -17.09 11.75 -22.51
C LYS A 28 -17.77 11.48 -21.18
N GLU A 29 -18.40 10.31 -21.05
CA GLU A 29 -19.01 9.91 -19.79
C GLU A 29 -17.90 9.78 -18.74
N SER A 30 -18.11 10.42 -17.58
CA SER A 30 -17.18 10.29 -16.45
C SER A 30 -17.19 8.85 -15.96
N ALA A 31 -16.02 8.36 -15.54
CA ALA A 31 -15.87 7.00 -15.02
C ALA A 31 -17.00 6.63 -14.05
N ASN A 32 -17.75 5.59 -14.40
CA ASN A 32 -18.83 5.06 -13.60
C ASN A 32 -18.25 4.16 -12.48
N ILE A 33 -19.03 3.87 -11.44
CA ILE A 33 -18.63 2.93 -10.39
C ILE A 33 -18.34 1.54 -10.97
N ASN A 34 -19.06 1.14 -12.04
CA ASN A 34 -18.81 -0.13 -12.73
C ASN A 34 -17.45 -0.20 -13.42
N ASP A 35 -16.90 0.94 -13.86
CA ASP A 35 -15.56 1.00 -14.49
C ASP A 35 -14.44 0.71 -13.49
N LYS A 36 -14.72 0.78 -12.18
CA LYS A 36 -13.76 0.39 -11.14
C LYS A 36 -13.62 -1.13 -10.98
N PHE A 37 -14.53 -1.89 -11.59
CA PHE A 37 -14.56 -3.35 -11.51
C PHE A 37 -14.25 -4.00 -12.86
N SER A 38 -13.91 -3.22 -13.89
CA SER A 38 -13.50 -3.78 -15.18
C SER A 38 -12.04 -4.21 -15.15
N GLU A 39 -11.78 -5.43 -15.60
CA GLU A 39 -10.43 -6.02 -15.80
C GLU A 39 -9.55 -5.19 -16.77
N GLU A 40 -10.15 -4.23 -17.47
CA GLU A 40 -9.48 -3.33 -18.41
C GLU A 40 -8.68 -2.23 -17.69
N GLN A 41 -9.08 -1.81 -16.48
CA GLN A 41 -8.25 -0.92 -15.65
C GLN A 41 -7.02 -1.64 -15.09
N ASP A 42 -7.17 -2.91 -14.70
CA ASP A 42 -6.04 -3.73 -14.23
C ASP A 42 -4.99 -3.97 -15.33
N ASN A 43 -5.41 -4.02 -16.60
CA ASN A 43 -4.48 -4.11 -17.74
C ASN A 43 -3.91 -2.76 -18.19
N ALA A 44 -4.62 -1.65 -17.98
CA ALA A 44 -4.12 -0.32 -18.31
C ALA A 44 -2.95 0.13 -17.42
N GLU A 45 -2.83 -0.42 -16.20
CA GLU A 45 -1.65 -0.24 -15.35
C GLU A 45 -0.37 -0.82 -16.00
N SER A 46 -0.50 -1.84 -16.86
CA SER A 46 0.63 -2.47 -17.56
C SER A 46 1.27 -1.59 -18.65
N GLU A 47 0.56 -0.58 -19.16
CA GLU A 47 1.13 0.41 -20.09
C GLU A 47 1.79 1.58 -19.35
N SER A 48 1.59 1.72 -18.02
CA SER A 48 2.36 2.66 -17.17
C SER A 48 3.74 2.15 -16.78
N ASN A 49 4.15 0.97 -17.27
CA ASN A 49 5.48 0.37 -17.08
C ASN A 49 6.64 1.19 -17.70
N GLU A 50 6.37 2.26 -18.46
CA GLU A 50 7.44 3.14 -18.95
C GLU A 50 8.04 4.02 -17.84
N ASN A 51 7.27 4.32 -16.78
CA ASN A 51 7.77 5.01 -15.58
C ASN A 51 8.44 4.07 -14.56
N GLU A 52 8.40 2.76 -14.76
CA GLU A 52 9.10 1.77 -13.91
C GLU A 52 10.51 1.43 -14.43
N ARG A 53 10.94 2.02 -15.55
CA ARG A 53 12.32 1.89 -15.99
C ARG A 53 13.20 2.73 -15.07
N GLU A 54 13.99 2.08 -14.20
CA GLU A 54 15.00 2.76 -13.38
C GLU A 54 15.91 3.60 -14.29
N ASN A 55 15.80 4.92 -14.20
CA ASN A 55 16.65 5.83 -14.95
C ASN A 55 18.07 5.82 -14.36
N GLU A 56 19.10 5.92 -15.20
CA GLU A 56 20.50 5.99 -14.73
C GLU A 56 20.75 7.20 -13.82
N GLU A 57 19.97 8.27 -13.99
CA GLU A 57 20.02 9.50 -13.18
C GLU A 57 19.47 9.31 -11.75
N GLU A 58 18.68 8.26 -11.51
CA GLU A 58 18.09 7.94 -10.20
C GLU A 58 18.97 7.02 -9.35
N GLN A 59 20.08 6.53 -9.90
CA GLN A 59 21.02 5.68 -9.17
C GLN A 59 21.71 6.48 -8.05
N PRO A 60 22.01 5.85 -6.90
CA PRO A 60 22.62 6.55 -5.76
C PRO A 60 24.03 7.07 -6.08
N VAL A 61 24.37 8.24 -5.53
CA VAL A 61 25.69 8.85 -5.69
C VAL A 61 26.73 8.10 -4.85
N ILE A 62 27.82 7.66 -5.48
CA ILE A 62 28.95 6.98 -4.82
C ILE A 62 30.08 8.00 -4.58
N VAL A 63 30.50 8.16 -3.32
CA VAL A 63 31.58 9.09 -2.92
C VAL A 63 32.83 8.31 -2.49
N VAL A 64 33.97 8.59 -3.15
CA VAL A 64 35.28 7.99 -2.85
C VAL A 64 36.14 8.98 -2.06
N LEU A 65 36.61 8.60 -0.88
CA LEU A 65 37.40 9.48 0.00
C LEU A 65 38.91 9.33 -0.23
N LYS A 66 39.40 8.11 -0.50
CA LYS A 66 40.80 7.82 -0.80
C LYS A 66 40.94 7.00 -2.07
N GLN A 67 42.08 7.16 -2.75
CA GLN A 67 42.42 6.33 -3.91
C GLN A 67 42.60 4.87 -3.45
N GLY A 68 41.81 3.95 -4.00
CA GLY A 68 41.81 2.53 -3.66
C GLY A 68 40.65 2.06 -2.77
N ASP A 69 39.76 2.95 -2.34
CA ASP A 69 38.58 2.56 -1.54
C ASP A 69 37.52 1.80 -2.36
N LEU A 70 37.55 1.87 -3.69
CA LEU A 70 36.62 1.16 -4.58
C LEU A 70 37.35 0.56 -5.78
N ASN A 71 37.12 -0.74 -6.02
CA ASN A 71 37.43 -1.40 -7.29
C ASN A 71 36.16 -1.72 -8.09
N ALA A 72 36.26 -1.72 -9.42
CA ALA A 72 35.13 -1.95 -10.32
C ALA A 72 34.43 -3.30 -10.06
N ASP A 73 35.20 -4.34 -9.75
CA ASP A 73 34.67 -5.68 -9.47
C ASP A 73 33.88 -5.75 -8.15
N GLU A 74 34.26 -4.95 -7.15
CA GLU A 74 33.58 -4.91 -5.86
C GLU A 74 32.26 -4.15 -5.94
N VAL A 75 32.23 -3.06 -6.74
CA VAL A 75 31.00 -2.29 -7.00
C VAL A 75 29.96 -3.13 -7.73
N ALA A 76 30.38 -3.91 -8.74
CA ALA A 76 29.48 -4.78 -9.50
C ALA A 76 28.85 -5.88 -8.61
N LYS A 77 29.67 -6.53 -7.76
CA LYS A 77 29.19 -7.54 -6.80
C LYS A 77 28.19 -6.95 -5.80
N TYR A 78 28.49 -5.78 -5.25
CA TYR A 78 27.58 -5.13 -4.30
C TYR A 78 26.25 -4.75 -4.95
N LYS A 79 26.24 -4.32 -6.23
CA LYS A 79 25.02 -4.01 -6.98
C LYS A 79 24.13 -5.26 -7.15
N GLU A 80 24.72 -6.39 -7.50
CA GLU A 80 24.00 -7.67 -7.69
C GLU A 80 23.48 -8.26 -6.36
N GLU A 81 24.26 -8.18 -5.29
CA GLU A 81 23.84 -8.67 -3.97
C GLU A 81 22.67 -7.86 -3.38
N ASN A 82 22.64 -6.54 -3.59
CA ASN A 82 21.60 -5.68 -3.03
C ASN A 82 20.32 -5.64 -3.87
N SER A 83 20.38 -5.81 -5.19
CA SER A 83 19.18 -5.84 -6.05
C SER A 83 18.28 -7.04 -5.79
N ASN A 84 18.79 -8.10 -5.15
CA ASN A 84 18.05 -9.34 -4.88
C ASN A 84 17.58 -9.47 -3.42
N THR A 85 17.78 -8.44 -2.61
CA THR A 85 17.38 -8.43 -1.19
C THR A 85 15.99 -7.89 -0.94
N ASP A 86 15.21 -7.63 -1.99
CA ASP A 86 13.82 -7.24 -1.85
C ASP A 86 13.07 -8.25 -0.98
N CYS A 87 12.35 -7.72 0.00
CA CYS A 87 11.60 -8.50 0.97
C CYS A 87 10.33 -9.10 0.37
N TRP A 88 10.22 -9.19 -0.95
CA TRP A 88 9.05 -9.62 -1.70
C TRP A 88 9.28 -11.02 -2.29
N ASP A 89 8.36 -11.96 -2.03
CA ASP A 89 8.37 -13.26 -2.70
C ASP A 89 7.81 -13.09 -4.12
N SER A 90 8.68 -12.94 -5.12
CA SER A 90 8.30 -12.77 -6.53
C SER A 90 7.41 -13.89 -7.09
N LYS A 91 7.25 -15.01 -6.37
CA LYS A 91 6.40 -16.15 -6.78
C LYS A 91 5.00 -16.12 -6.19
N ASN A 92 4.78 -15.40 -5.09
CA ASN A 92 3.54 -15.48 -4.31
C ASN A 92 2.94 -14.12 -3.95
N ASP A 93 3.53 -13.01 -4.40
CA ASP A 93 3.12 -11.63 -4.10
C ASP A 93 2.84 -11.40 -2.61
N LYS A 94 3.73 -11.94 -1.78
CA LYS A 94 3.65 -11.84 -0.32
C LYS A 94 4.97 -11.32 0.24
N PRO A 95 4.94 -10.40 1.22
CA PRO A 95 6.16 -9.95 1.88
C PRO A 95 6.76 -11.07 2.75
N ILE A 96 8.06 -11.33 2.59
CA ILE A 96 8.84 -12.27 3.38
C ILE A 96 9.46 -11.54 4.58
N PHE A 97 8.98 -11.86 5.78
CA PHE A 97 9.56 -11.31 7.01
C PHE A 97 10.78 -12.13 7.47
N LYS A 98 11.99 -11.65 7.20
CA LYS A 98 13.23 -12.22 7.76
C LYS A 98 13.39 -11.76 9.22
N LYS A 99 13.46 -12.70 10.16
CA LYS A 99 13.71 -12.38 11.57
C LYS A 99 15.12 -11.82 11.74
N PRO A 100 15.31 -10.72 12.50
CA PRO A 100 16.64 -10.17 12.73
C PRO A 100 17.48 -11.13 13.58
N GLU A 101 18.77 -11.20 13.27
CA GLU A 101 19.73 -11.96 14.06
C GLU A 101 19.96 -11.25 15.40
N LYS A 102 19.95 -12.02 16.49
CA LYS A 102 20.14 -11.45 17.83
C LYS A 102 21.60 -11.01 17.95
N ARG A 103 21.81 -9.72 18.22
CA ARG A 103 23.14 -9.19 18.53
C ARG A 103 23.77 -9.98 19.69
N PRO A 104 25.05 -10.36 19.64
CA PRO A 104 25.74 -10.94 20.78
C PRO A 104 25.75 -9.88 21.90
N SER A 105 25.21 -10.26 23.06
CA SER A 105 25.16 -9.41 24.23
C SER A 105 26.57 -9.26 24.81
N SER A 106 27.18 -8.07 24.67
CA SER A 106 28.15 -7.61 25.66
C SER A 106 27.35 -7.10 26.86
N ASP A 107 27.35 -7.90 27.93
CA ASP A 107 26.65 -7.64 29.17
C ASP A 107 26.91 -6.22 29.72
N LYS A 108 25.83 -5.44 29.87
CA LYS A 108 25.36 -4.94 31.18
C LYS A 108 23.84 -4.73 31.17
N ASP A 109 23.18 -5.56 31.98
CA ASP A 109 21.98 -5.26 32.76
C ASP A 109 20.77 -4.63 32.05
N VAL A 110 19.78 -5.46 31.69
CA VAL A 110 18.46 -5.51 32.36
C VAL A 110 17.82 -6.87 32.06
N LYS A 111 17.68 -7.68 33.11
CA LYS A 111 16.83 -8.88 33.09
C LYS A 111 15.36 -8.48 32.82
N LYS A 112 14.76 -9.07 31.78
CA LYS A 112 13.39 -9.63 31.88
C LYS A 112 13.23 -10.77 30.89
N SER A 113 13.58 -11.96 31.37
CA SER A 113 13.04 -13.23 30.91
C SER A 113 11.52 -13.16 30.88
N GLY A 114 10.91 -13.45 29.74
CA GLY A 114 9.46 -13.46 29.60
C GLY A 114 9.00 -14.33 28.45
N LYS A 115 9.19 -15.65 28.58
CA LYS A 115 8.47 -16.65 27.79
C LYS A 115 6.99 -16.56 28.18
N LYS A 116 6.24 -15.65 27.55
CA LYS A 116 4.80 -15.51 27.79
C LYS A 116 4.09 -16.70 27.16
N LYS A 117 3.74 -17.69 27.98
CA LYS A 117 2.66 -18.63 27.66
C LYS A 117 1.42 -17.78 27.36
N LYS A 118 0.75 -18.05 26.24
CA LYS A 118 -0.55 -17.45 25.93
C LYS A 118 -1.50 -17.91 27.04
N THR A 119 -1.86 -17.01 27.93
CA THR A 119 -3.06 -17.15 28.74
C THR A 119 -4.20 -16.64 27.88
N ASP A 120 -5.19 -17.50 27.61
CA ASP A 120 -6.47 -17.10 27.05
C ASP A 120 -7.12 -16.06 27.96
N VAL A 121 -6.95 -14.77 27.64
CA VAL A 121 -7.65 -13.69 28.32
C VAL A 121 -9.01 -13.54 27.65
N LYS A 122 -10.05 -14.01 28.32
CA LYS A 122 -11.44 -13.80 27.89
C LYS A 122 -11.70 -12.30 27.72
N ALA A 123 -12.27 -11.92 26.57
CA ALA A 123 -12.61 -10.55 26.26
C ALA A 123 -13.53 -9.95 27.33
N VAL A 124 -13.12 -8.82 27.92
CA VAL A 124 -13.94 -8.06 28.88
C VAL A 124 -14.88 -7.16 28.08
N LYS A 125 -16.19 -7.41 28.17
CA LYS A 125 -17.24 -6.64 27.48
C LYS A 125 -17.78 -5.53 28.38
N ASN A 126 -16.96 -4.53 28.69
CA ASN A 126 -17.42 -3.34 29.40
C ASN A 126 -17.09 -2.10 28.56
N SER A 127 -18.11 -1.33 28.19
CA SER A 127 -18.03 -0.12 27.35
C SER A 127 -17.49 1.13 28.08
N LYS A 128 -16.74 0.95 29.17
CA LYS A 128 -16.18 2.04 30.00
C LYS A 128 -14.69 1.81 30.33
N LEU A 129 -13.94 1.23 29.40
CA LEU A 129 -12.49 1.07 29.55
C LEU A 129 -11.68 2.26 29.02
N LEU A 130 -12.36 3.28 28.48
CA LEU A 130 -11.78 4.55 28.08
C LEU A 130 -12.71 5.67 28.57
N SER A 131 -12.51 6.11 29.81
CA SER A 131 -13.04 7.39 30.32
C SER A 131 -11.87 8.37 30.44
N PHE A 132 -11.25 8.67 29.30
CA PHE A 132 -10.13 9.61 29.20
C PHE A 132 -10.53 10.95 28.57
N ASP A 133 -11.83 11.23 28.45
CA ASP A 133 -12.30 12.44 27.74
C ASP A 133 -13.56 13.04 28.39
N GLU A 134 -13.59 13.09 29.72
CA GLU A 134 -14.59 13.88 30.46
C GLU A 134 -13.95 14.42 31.76
N GLU A 135 -12.90 15.22 31.62
CA GLU A 135 -12.37 16.04 32.71
C GLU A 135 -11.94 17.42 32.18
N ASP A 136 -12.73 18.42 32.59
CA ASP A 136 -12.46 19.85 32.74
C ASP A 136 -12.08 20.73 31.53
N ASP A 137 -13.09 21.43 30.99
CA ASP A 137 -12.96 22.80 30.49
C ASP A 137 -13.99 23.70 31.20
N GLU A 138 -13.87 23.80 32.52
CA GLU A 138 -14.43 24.87 33.34
C GLU A 138 -13.34 25.41 34.27
N GLY A 139 -12.60 26.40 33.76
CA GLY A 139 -11.59 27.18 34.48
C GLY A 139 -11.45 28.59 33.92
#